data_AF-A0A562IK79-F1
#
_entry.id   AF-A0A562IK79-F1
#
_cell.length_a   1.000
_cell.length_b   1.000
_cell.length_c   1.000
_cell.angle_alpha   90.00
_cell.angle_beta   90.00
_cell.angle_gamma   90.00
#
_symmetry.space_group_name_H-M   'P 1'
#
loop_
_entity.id
_entity.type
_entity.pdbx_description
1 polymer ?
#
loop_
_entity_poly.entity_id
_entity_poly.type
_entity_poly.pdbx_seq_one_letter_code
_entity_poly.pdbx_strand_id
1 'polypeptide(L)' 'MQKFFVLFVALFLSLFGIQAFAAGADFSSLTSAVELDTIITAVLAVAALLAAVYAAIKGASIVLAFLRR' A
#
# COMPACT_ATOMS: atom_id res chain seq x y z
N MET A 1 -27.95 -44.35 20.50
CA MET A 1 -28.18 -43.76 19.16
C MET A 1 -28.06 -42.24 19.13
N GLN A 2 -28.67 -41.50 20.05
CA GLN A 2 -28.69 -40.03 20.04
C GLN A 2 -27.31 -39.35 20.04
N LYS A 3 -26.32 -39.88 20.78
CA LYS A 3 -24.96 -39.30 20.87
C LYS A 3 -24.20 -39.32 19.53
N PHE A 4 -24.38 -40.38 18.73
CA PHE A 4 -23.78 -40.49 17.40
C PHE A 4 -24.42 -39.51 16.41
N PHE A 5 -25.74 -39.29 16.51
CA PHE A 5 -26.45 -38.31 15.69
C PHE A 5 -25.99 -36.88 16.01
N VAL A 6 -25.83 -36.55 17.30
CA VAL A 6 -25.32 -35.22 17.74
C VAL A 6 -23.90 -34.98 17.25
N LEU A 7 -23.01 -35.98 17.31
CA LEU A 7 -21.65 -35.85 16.78
C LEU A 7 -21.61 -35.67 15.26
N PHE A 8 -22.48 -36.37 14.53
CA PHE A 8 -22.62 -36.21 13.08
C PHE A 8 -23.10 -34.81 12.69
N VAL A 9 -24.11 -34.28 13.38
CA VAL A 9 -24.63 -32.92 13.16
C VAL A 9 -23.60 -31.86 13.53
N ALA A 10 -22.84 -32.04 14.62
CA ALA A 10 -21.78 -31.12 15.03
C ALA A 10 -20.62 -31.08 14.00
N LEU A 11 -20.22 -32.25 13.49
CA LEU A 11 -19.20 -32.35 12.44
C LEU A 11 -19.69 -31.70 11.14
N PHE A 12 -20.95 -31.95 10.76
CA PHE A 12 -21.58 -31.32 9.60
C PHE A 12 -21.62 -29.80 9.75
N LEU A 13 -22.11 -29.25 10.87
CA LEU A 13 -22.12 -27.80 11.10
C LEU A 13 -20.71 -27.18 11.11
N SER A 14 -19.69 -27.87 11.62
CA SER A 14 -18.31 -27.36 11.63
C SER A 14 -17.70 -27.23 10.22
N LEU A 15 -18.15 -28.04 9.25
CA LEU A 15 -17.73 -27.95 7.85
C LEU A 15 -18.33 -26.73 7.12
N PHE A 16 -19.49 -26.24 7.56
CA PHE A 16 -20.16 -25.08 6.95
C PHE A 16 -20.02 -23.78 7.76
N GLY A 17 -19.68 -23.86 9.06
CA GLY A 17 -19.76 -22.74 10.00
C GLY A 17 -18.54 -21.80 10.09
N ILE A 18 -17.48 -22.01 9.30
CA ILE A 18 -16.21 -21.27 9.46
C ILE A 18 -15.99 -20.19 8.38
N GLN A 19 -16.71 -20.26 7.26
CA GLN A 19 -16.46 -19.39 6.10
C GLN A 19 -16.86 -17.91 6.32
N ALA A 20 -17.79 -17.64 7.25
CA ALA A 20 -18.41 -16.31 7.37
C ALA A 20 -17.60 -15.29 8.20
N PHE A 21 -16.65 -15.73 9.04
CA PHE A 21 -15.86 -14.85 9.92
C PHE A 21 -14.36 -14.81 9.57
N ALA A 22 -13.89 -15.71 8.70
CA ALA A 22 -12.48 -15.76 8.26
C ALA A 22 -12.23 -14.92 6.99
N ALA A 23 -13.27 -14.60 6.23
CA ALA A 23 -13.20 -13.61 5.16
C ALA A 23 -13.39 -12.22 5.80
N GLY A 24 -12.28 -11.56 6.15
CA GLY A 24 -12.31 -10.13 6.45
C GLY A 24 -13.03 -9.41 5.31
N ALA A 25 -13.89 -8.44 5.65
CA ALA A 25 -14.68 -7.72 4.65
C ALA A 25 -13.77 -7.16 3.54
N ASP A 26 -14.07 -7.48 2.29
CA ASP A 26 -13.31 -7.00 1.15
C ASP A 26 -13.68 -5.53 0.85
N PHE A 27 -12.75 -4.63 1.15
CA PHE A 27 -12.87 -3.20 0.87
C PHE A 27 -12.23 -2.80 -0.46
N SER A 28 -11.77 -3.76 -1.27
CA SER A 28 -11.17 -3.51 -2.59
C SER A 28 -12.10 -2.66 -3.47
N SER A 29 -13.41 -2.86 -3.38
CA SER A 29 -14.39 -2.04 -4.11
C SER A 29 -14.38 -0.55 -3.71
N LEU A 30 -14.01 -0.22 -2.47
CA LEU A 30 -13.91 1.15 -1.97
C LEU A 30 -12.51 1.74 -2.20
N THR A 31 -11.45 0.92 -2.16
CA THR A 31 -10.06 1.37 -2.27
C THR A 31 -9.53 1.37 -3.69
N SER A 32 -10.08 0.56 -4.59
CA SER A 32 -9.68 0.52 -6.01
C SER A 32 -10.03 1.81 -6.76
N ALA A 33 -10.98 2.60 -6.27
CA ALA A 33 -11.28 3.93 -6.83
C ALA A 33 -10.20 4.97 -6.48
N VAL A 34 -9.33 4.69 -5.50
CA VAL A 34 -8.29 5.58 -5.01
C VAL A 34 -6.93 5.11 -5.55
N GLU A 35 -6.64 5.50 -6.80
CA GLU A 35 -5.37 5.21 -7.46
C GLU A 35 -4.28 6.19 -7.00
N LEU A 36 -3.32 5.69 -6.20
CA LEU A 36 -2.25 6.52 -5.62
C LEU A 36 -1.01 6.63 -6.50
N ASP A 37 -0.87 5.81 -7.55
CA ASP A 37 0.33 5.77 -8.39
C ASP A 37 0.59 7.10 -9.12
N THR A 38 -0.48 7.71 -9.64
CA THR A 38 -0.42 9.03 -10.27
C THR A 38 -0.03 10.11 -9.25
N ILE A 39 -0.53 10.02 -8.01
CA ILE A 39 -0.21 10.98 -6.94
C ILE A 39 1.25 10.85 -6.52
N ILE A 40 1.74 9.61 -6.35
CA ILE A 40 3.14 9.32 -6.02
C ILE A 40 4.06 9.92 -7.10
N THR A 41 3.74 9.69 -8.36
CA THR A 41 4.51 10.22 -9.50
C THR A 41 4.49 11.75 -9.52
N ALA A 42 3.34 12.37 -9.26
CA ALA A 42 3.22 13.84 -9.19
C ALA A 42 4.06 14.44 -8.06
N VAL A 43 4.03 13.84 -6.87
CA VAL A 43 4.82 14.29 -5.72
C VAL A 43 6.32 14.13 -5.99
N LEU A 44 6.74 13.00 -6.57
CA LEU A 44 8.13 12.77 -6.98
C LEU A 44 8.59 13.78 -8.03
N ALA A 45 7.74 14.16 -8.99
CA ALA A 45 8.06 15.15 -10.00
C ALA A 45 8.32 16.53 -9.38
N VAL A 46 7.49 16.96 -8.42
CA VAL A 46 7.70 18.21 -7.68
C VAL A 46 8.99 18.15 -6.85
N ALA A 47 9.22 17.03 -6.15
CA ALA A 47 10.44 16.82 -5.38
C ALA A 47 11.70 16.88 -6.26
N ALA A 48 11.66 16.27 -7.45
CA ALA A 48 12.75 16.29 -8.42
C ALA A 48 13.03 17.71 -8.92
N LEU A 49 12.00 18.51 -9.17
CA LEU A 49 12.17 19.91 -9.60
C LEU A 49 12.88 20.75 -8.52
N LEU A 50 12.47 20.61 -7.26
CA LEU A 50 13.12 21.30 -6.14
C LEU A 50 14.57 20.82 -5.94
N ALA A 51 14.80 19.51 -6.03
CA ALA A 51 16.14 18.93 -5.95
C ALA A 51 17.05 19.45 -7.07
N ALA A 52 16.54 19.55 -8.29
CA ALA A 52 17.29 20.05 -9.44
C ALA A 52 17.75 21.50 -9.26
N VAL A 53 16.85 22.39 -8.82
CA VAL A 53 17.20 23.80 -8.57
C VAL A 53 18.27 23.92 -7.48
N TYR A 54 18.13 23.19 -6.38
CA TYR A 54 19.13 23.19 -5.31
C TYR A 54 20.47 22.64 -5.79
N ALA A 55 20.46 21.51 -6.50
CA ALA A 55 21.67 20.89 -7.05
C ALA A 55 22.39 21.83 -8.03
N ALA A 56 21.65 22.55 -8.87
CA ALA A 56 22.21 23.53 -9.81
C ALA A 56 22.91 24.68 -9.08
N ILE A 57 22.26 25.28 -8.07
CA ILE A 57 22.85 26.39 -7.30
C ILE A 57 24.10 25.92 -6.54
N LYS A 58 24.03 24.77 -5.87
CA LYS A 58 25.18 24.22 -5.15
C LYS A 58 26.31 23.82 -6.09
N GLY A 59 25.99 23.16 -7.20
CA GLY A 59 26.96 22.79 -8.23
C GLY A 59 27.69 24.02 -8.79
N ALA A 60 26.96 25.06 -9.15
CA ALA A 60 27.53 26.32 -9.63
C ALA A 60 28.45 26.96 -8.59
N SER A 61 28.04 27.00 -7.31
CA SER A 61 28.85 27.59 -6.24
C SER A 61 30.20 26.89 -6.06
N ILE A 62 30.22 25.56 -6.21
CA ILE A 62 31.45 24.75 -6.11
C ILE A 62 32.38 25.08 -7.27
N VAL A 63 31.86 25.09 -8.50
CA VAL A 63 32.64 25.42 -9.70
C VAL A 63 33.21 26.84 -9.64
N LEU A 64 32.41 27.82 -9.21
CA LEU A 64 32.85 29.20 -9.05
C LEU A 64 33.91 29.35 -7.96
N ALA A 65 33.82 28.58 -6.87
CA ALA A 65 34.84 28.58 -5.82
C ALA A 65 36.20 28.06 -6.32
N PHE A 66 36.21 27.10 -7.24
CA PHE A 66 37.43 26.63 -7.90
C PHE A 66 38.03 27.69 -8.82
N LEU A 67 37.20 28.46 -9.54
CA LEU A 67 37.68 29.52 -10.43
C LEU A 67 38.15 30.77 -9.70
N ARG A 68 37.68 31.00 -8.46
CA ARG A 68 38.09 32.14 -7.62
C ARG A 68 39.39 31.90 -6.85
N ARG A 69 39.98 30.71 -6.95
CA ARG A 69 41.36 30.46 -6.52
C ARG A 69 42.29 30.54 -7.72
#